data_AF-A0A6H0XYE8-F1
#
_entry.id   AF-A0A6H0XYE8-F1
#
_cell.length_a   1.000
_cell.length_b   1.000
_cell.length_c   1.000
_cell.angle_alpha   90.00
_cell.angle_beta   90.00
_cell.angle_gamma   90.00
#
_symmetry.space_group_name_H-M   'P 1'
#
loop_
_entity.id
_entity.type
_entity.pdbx_description
1 polymer ?
#
loop_
_entity_poly.entity_id
_entity_poly.type
_entity_poly.pdbx_seq_one_letter_code
_entity_poly.pdbx_strand_id
1 'polypeptide(L)'
;MTRDSTDALPSTQKTGFTDSTQSTRSSASSRYGLNEADASPILVYQYRGDVDVIPQKELADMVNRDLSKRVTRKHIPRGTSSLDLYGYDLCLPEEKDSFKHRAAYWVNLASVPIPRSIYWQHLITGSYDQLYIVSPQSSPENSIYEGDSRKVSPSSTWEYRSQEDTSLGATKASHRLL
;
A
#
# COMPACT_ATOMS: atom_id res chain seq x y z
N MET A 1 87.95 -11.05 -5.51
CA MET A 1 87.23 -10.22 -6.50
C MET A 1 85.75 -10.41 -6.28
N THR A 2 85.10 -9.29 -5.99
CA THR A 2 83.76 -9.09 -5.42
C THR A 2 82.62 -9.52 -6.35
N ARG A 3 81.59 -10.19 -5.81
CA ARG A 3 80.32 -10.46 -6.48
C ARG A 3 79.17 -9.81 -5.71
N ASP A 4 78.46 -8.99 -6.47
CA ASP A 4 77.00 -8.81 -6.52
C ASP A 4 76.23 -8.15 -5.37
N SER A 5 75.67 -6.99 -5.71
CA SER A 5 74.56 -6.32 -5.03
C SER A 5 73.24 -6.95 -5.46
N THR A 6 72.26 -7.09 -4.56
CA THR A 6 70.86 -6.71 -4.85
C THR A 6 70.00 -6.75 -3.59
N ASP A 7 69.16 -5.72 -3.50
CA ASP A 7 68.16 -5.40 -2.51
C ASP A 7 67.30 -6.56 -2.01
N ALA A 8 67.11 -6.63 -0.68
CA ALA A 8 65.99 -7.30 -0.06
C ALA A 8 65.15 -6.26 0.69
N LEU A 9 64.11 -5.75 0.02
CA LEU A 9 63.06 -4.94 0.65
C LEU A 9 62.21 -5.80 1.60
N PRO A 10 61.79 -5.27 2.77
CA PRO A 10 60.89 -5.99 3.66
C PRO A 10 59.48 -6.08 3.06
N SER A 11 59.00 -7.31 2.90
CA SER A 11 57.63 -7.64 2.50
C SER A 11 56.64 -7.05 3.51
N THR A 12 56.03 -5.93 3.13
CA THR A 12 54.88 -5.35 3.83
C THR A 12 53.68 -6.24 3.57
N GLN A 13 53.37 -7.13 4.52
CA GLN A 13 52.10 -7.85 4.55
C GLN A 13 51.00 -6.83 4.83
N LYS A 14 50.44 -6.28 3.76
CA LYS A 14 49.25 -5.43 3.79
C LYS A 14 48.07 -6.34 4.16
N THR A 15 47.59 -6.20 5.38
CA THR A 15 46.33 -6.80 5.86
C THR A 15 45.18 -6.24 5.03
N GLY A 16 44.82 -6.99 3.98
CA GLY A 16 43.59 -6.77 3.24
C GLY A 16 42.42 -7.33 4.02
N PHE A 17 41.89 -6.55 4.97
CA PHE A 17 40.51 -6.74 5.39
C PHE A 17 39.63 -6.38 4.19
N THR A 18 39.29 -7.36 3.36
CA THR A 18 38.10 -7.24 2.50
C THR A 18 36.90 -7.43 3.43
N ASP A 19 36.56 -6.36 4.12
CA ASP A 19 35.24 -6.18 4.72
C ASP A 19 34.23 -6.08 3.59
N SER A 20 33.88 -7.24 3.03
CA SER A 20 32.71 -7.38 2.17
C SER A 20 31.48 -7.54 3.04
N THR A 21 31.24 -6.60 3.96
CA THR A 21 29.88 -6.32 4.41
C THR A 21 29.16 -5.59 3.26
N GLN A 22 29.00 -6.27 2.12
CA GLN A 22 27.83 -6.02 1.30
C GLN A 22 26.65 -6.38 2.19
N SER A 23 26.12 -5.39 2.90
CA SER A 23 24.74 -5.46 3.32
C SER A 23 23.96 -5.72 2.03
N THR A 24 23.57 -6.96 1.80
CA THR A 24 22.75 -7.38 0.65
C THR A 24 21.38 -6.75 0.84
N ARG A 25 21.30 -5.43 0.68
CA ARG A 25 20.04 -4.71 0.63
C ARG A 25 19.40 -5.19 -0.66
N SER A 26 18.54 -6.20 -0.54
CA SER A 26 17.94 -6.87 -1.69
C SER A 26 17.30 -5.80 -2.55
N SER A 27 17.85 -5.60 -3.74
CA SER A 27 17.37 -4.60 -4.68
C SER A 27 15.90 -4.89 -5.03
N ALA A 28 15.13 -3.87 -5.36
CA ALA A 28 13.75 -4.04 -5.80
C ALA A 28 13.66 -5.02 -6.99
N SER A 29 14.74 -5.09 -7.80
CA SER A 29 14.91 -6.11 -8.82
C SER A 29 14.90 -7.53 -8.28
N SER A 30 15.74 -7.85 -7.28
CA SER A 30 15.77 -9.20 -6.70
C SER A 30 14.51 -9.54 -5.91
N ARG A 31 13.85 -8.56 -5.27
CA ARG A 31 12.66 -8.80 -4.45
C ARG A 31 11.37 -8.96 -5.26
N TYR A 32 11.20 -8.17 -6.31
CA TYR A 32 9.93 -8.06 -7.04
C TYR A 32 10.06 -8.29 -8.55
N GLY A 33 11.27 -8.58 -9.06
CA GLY A 33 11.53 -8.77 -10.48
C GLY A 33 11.40 -7.48 -11.29
N LEU A 34 11.72 -6.32 -10.69
CA LEU A 34 11.73 -5.03 -11.38
C LEU A 34 13.02 -4.81 -12.16
N ASN A 35 12.94 -4.19 -13.34
CA ASN A 35 14.11 -3.77 -14.08
C ASN A 35 14.46 -2.31 -13.74
N GLU A 36 15.57 -2.11 -13.02
CA GLU A 36 16.01 -0.78 -12.55
C GLU A 36 16.52 0.10 -13.70
N ALA A 37 16.91 -0.49 -14.82
CA ALA A 37 17.36 0.24 -16.01
C ALA A 37 16.23 0.54 -17.00
N ASP A 38 15.03 -0.03 -16.81
CA ASP A 38 13.95 0.12 -17.77
C ASP A 38 13.23 1.46 -17.59
N ALA A 39 13.24 2.26 -18.66
CA ALA A 39 12.55 3.54 -18.73
C ALA A 39 11.15 3.42 -19.36
N SER A 40 10.70 2.21 -19.69
CA SER A 40 9.38 1.97 -20.25
C SER A 40 8.29 2.39 -19.26
N PRO A 41 7.28 3.14 -19.71
CA PRO A 41 6.17 3.54 -18.86
C PRO A 41 5.36 2.31 -18.46
N ILE A 42 5.04 2.19 -17.18
CA ILE A 42 4.22 1.13 -16.60
C ILE A 42 3.05 1.75 -15.82
N LEU A 43 1.98 0.98 -15.67
CA LEU A 43 0.82 1.40 -14.89
C LEU A 43 1.03 0.99 -13.43
N VAL A 44 0.99 1.97 -12.53
CA VAL A 44 1.23 1.78 -11.10
C VAL A 44 0.02 2.27 -10.33
N TYR A 45 -0.48 1.43 -9.43
CA TYR A 45 -1.53 1.79 -8.48
C TYR A 45 -0.94 1.83 -7.07
N GLN A 46 -1.08 2.97 -6.39
CA GLN A 46 -0.75 3.10 -4.98
C GLN A 46 -1.96 2.67 -4.14
N TYR A 47 -1.80 1.73 -3.21
CA TYR A 47 -2.89 1.29 -2.35
C TYR A 47 -3.50 2.47 -1.58
N ARG A 48 -4.81 2.69 -1.76
CA ARG A 48 -5.58 3.85 -1.24
C ARG A 48 -5.13 5.21 -1.81
N GLY A 49 -4.49 5.21 -2.98
CA GLY A 49 -4.11 6.40 -3.72
C GLY A 49 -4.59 6.34 -5.17
N ASP A 50 -3.89 7.08 -6.02
CA ASP A 50 -4.21 7.20 -7.44
C ASP A 50 -3.44 6.19 -8.30
N VAL A 51 -3.80 6.20 -9.58
CA VAL A 51 -3.17 5.40 -10.63
C VAL A 51 -2.26 6.32 -11.42
N ASP A 52 -0.98 6.01 -11.42
CA ASP A 52 0.04 6.78 -12.12
C ASP A 52 0.69 5.96 -13.23
N VAL A 53 1.18 6.67 -14.25
CA VAL A 53 1.99 6.11 -15.32
C VAL A 53 3.41 6.60 -15.12
N ILE A 54 4.25 5.75 -14.53
CA ILE A 54 5.65 6.06 -14.23
C ILE A 54 6.56 5.04 -14.91
N PRO A 55 7.83 5.38 -15.21
CA PRO A 55 8.79 4.42 -15.73
C PRO A 55 9.16 3.36 -14.69
N GLN A 56 9.49 2.14 -15.12
CA GLN A 56 9.79 1.04 -14.21
C GLN A 56 10.98 1.31 -13.27
N LYS A 57 12.00 2.02 -13.75
CA LYS A 57 13.13 2.47 -12.92
C LYS A 57 12.68 3.33 -11.73
N GLU A 58 11.68 4.19 -11.92
CA GLU A 58 11.20 5.10 -10.88
C GLU A 58 10.40 4.34 -9.82
N LEU A 59 9.63 3.33 -10.23
CA LEU A 59 9.00 2.40 -9.31
C LEU A 59 10.06 1.65 -8.47
N ALA A 60 11.13 1.17 -9.10
CA ALA A 60 12.22 0.48 -8.41
C ALA A 60 12.91 1.41 -7.39
N ASP A 61 13.20 2.65 -7.78
CA ASP A 61 13.77 3.67 -6.90
C ASP A 61 12.85 3.96 -5.70
N MET A 62 11.54 4.09 -5.92
CA MET A 62 10.57 4.33 -4.85
C MET A 62 10.58 3.21 -3.80
N VAL A 63 10.65 1.95 -4.25
CA VAL A 63 10.66 0.76 -3.38
C VAL A 63 12.02 0.54 -2.70
N ASN A 64 13.10 0.95 -3.35
CA ASN A 64 14.44 0.91 -2.77
C ASN A 64 14.59 1.97 -1.66
N ARG A 65 13.96 3.15 -1.84
CA ARG A 65 13.90 4.23 -0.85
C ARG A 65 13.06 3.84 0.37
N ASP A 66 11.86 3.31 0.14
CA ASP A 66 10.93 2.94 1.19
C ASP A 66 10.78 1.42 1.31
N LEU A 67 11.52 0.84 2.25
CA LEU A 67 11.50 -0.61 2.52
C LEU A 67 10.16 -1.09 3.09
N SER A 68 9.31 -0.19 3.59
CA SER A 68 7.98 -0.53 4.09
C SER A 68 6.97 -0.77 2.96
N LYS A 69 7.33 -0.47 1.71
CA LYS A 69 6.48 -0.71 0.54
C LYS A 69 6.82 -2.04 -0.11
N ARG A 70 5.76 -2.69 -0.60
CA ARG A 70 5.75 -3.95 -1.33
C ARG A 70 5.12 -3.73 -2.70
N VAL A 71 5.59 -4.49 -3.68
CA VAL A 71 5.02 -4.48 -5.03
C VAL A 71 4.47 -5.85 -5.38
N THR A 72 3.23 -5.88 -5.84
CA THR A 72 2.61 -7.04 -6.49
C THR A 72 2.21 -6.67 -7.92
N ARG A 73 1.88 -7.69 -8.72
CA ARG A 73 1.53 -7.54 -10.13
C ARG A 73 0.19 -8.20 -10.40
N LYS A 74 -0.63 -7.53 -11.21
CA LYS A 74 -1.91 -8.06 -11.67
C LYS A 74 -2.04 -7.87 -13.17
N HIS A 75 -2.38 -8.95 -13.87
CA HIS A 75 -2.62 -8.91 -15.30
C HIS A 75 -3.89 -8.11 -15.61
N ILE A 76 -3.82 -7.27 -16.65
CA ILE A 76 -4.95 -6.49 -17.17
C ILE A 76 -5.60 -7.29 -18.31
N PRO A 77 -6.84 -7.77 -18.14
CA PRO A 77 -7.53 -8.44 -19.24
C PRO A 77 -7.81 -7.46 -20.39
N ARG A 78 -7.71 -7.93 -21.63
CA ARG A 78 -8.02 -7.10 -22.79
C ARG A 78 -9.47 -6.63 -22.76
N GLY A 79 -9.70 -5.36 -23.12
CA GLY A 79 -11.04 -4.79 -23.22
C GLY A 79 -11.67 -4.38 -21.89
N THR A 80 -10.93 -4.41 -20.77
CA THR A 80 -11.41 -3.86 -19.50
C THR A 80 -11.06 -2.38 -19.37
N SER A 81 -12.03 -1.56 -18.99
CA SER A 81 -11.81 -0.14 -18.68
C SER A 81 -11.46 0.10 -17.22
N SER A 82 -11.72 -0.88 -16.35
CA SER A 82 -11.47 -0.84 -14.92
C SER A 82 -11.03 -2.21 -14.43
N LEU A 83 -10.20 -2.24 -13.38
CA LEU A 83 -9.70 -3.46 -12.78
C LEU A 83 -10.04 -3.48 -11.28
N ASP A 84 -10.83 -4.44 -10.84
CA ASP A 84 -11.11 -4.63 -9.42
C ASP A 84 -9.92 -5.28 -8.74
N LEU A 85 -9.51 -4.75 -7.61
CA LEU A 85 -8.42 -5.25 -6.78
C LEU A 85 -8.99 -5.90 -5.52
N TYR A 86 -8.52 -7.11 -5.22
CA TYR A 86 -8.95 -7.86 -4.05
C TYR A 86 -7.81 -7.98 -3.04
N GLY A 87 -8.14 -8.35 -1.81
CA GLY A 87 -7.14 -8.58 -0.76
C GLY A 87 -6.01 -9.52 -1.20
N TYR A 88 -6.33 -10.57 -1.94
CA TYR A 88 -5.34 -11.50 -2.46
C TYR A 88 -4.37 -10.89 -3.49
N ASP A 89 -4.73 -9.78 -4.15
CA ASP A 89 -3.84 -9.10 -5.09
C ASP A 89 -2.71 -8.35 -4.38
N LEU A 90 -2.90 -8.00 -3.11
CA LEU A 90 -1.84 -7.40 -2.27
C LEU A 90 -0.84 -8.45 -1.75
N CYS A 91 -1.23 -9.72 -1.69
CA CYS A 91 -0.41 -10.81 -1.15
C CYS A 91 0.66 -11.26 -2.14
N LEU A 92 1.87 -11.53 -1.63
CA LEU A 92 2.91 -12.18 -2.42
C LEU A 92 2.46 -13.57 -2.85
N PRO A 93 2.88 -14.04 -4.04
CA PRO A 93 2.46 -15.34 -4.55
C PRO A 93 2.75 -16.49 -3.57
N GLU A 94 3.85 -16.42 -2.82
CA GLU A 94 4.24 -17.40 -1.81
C GLU A 94 3.32 -17.37 -0.56
N GLU A 95 2.83 -16.20 -0.19
CA GLU A 95 1.96 -16.00 0.97
C GLU A 95 0.47 -16.26 0.65
N LYS A 96 0.10 -16.30 -0.63
CA LYS A 96 -1.30 -16.38 -1.04
C LYS A 96 -2.02 -17.57 -0.42
N ASP A 97 -1.37 -18.72 -0.26
CA ASP A 97 -1.98 -19.92 0.31
C ASP A 97 -2.29 -19.76 1.80
N SER A 98 -1.31 -19.24 2.55
CA SER A 98 -1.44 -18.96 3.98
C SER A 98 -2.49 -17.89 4.26
N PHE A 99 -2.75 -16.93 3.37
CA PHE A 99 -3.70 -15.84 3.63
C PHE A 99 -5.14 -16.15 3.19
N LYS A 100 -5.41 -17.25 2.48
CA LYS A 100 -6.76 -17.60 1.96
C LYS A 100 -7.86 -17.64 3.04
N HIS A 101 -7.48 -18.04 4.25
CA HIS A 101 -8.40 -18.21 5.37
C HIS A 101 -8.82 -16.88 6.01
N ARG A 102 -8.14 -15.76 5.70
CA ARG A 102 -8.48 -14.46 6.26
C ARG A 102 -9.70 -13.89 5.54
N ALA A 103 -10.64 -13.32 6.29
CA ALA A 103 -11.81 -12.65 5.72
C ALA A 103 -11.42 -11.54 4.72
N ALA A 104 -10.31 -10.84 4.98
CA ALA A 104 -9.79 -9.79 4.11
C ALA A 104 -9.30 -10.28 2.74
N TYR A 105 -9.06 -11.59 2.55
CA TYR A 105 -8.52 -12.14 1.31
C TYR A 105 -9.43 -11.92 0.10
N TRP A 106 -10.74 -12.06 0.30
CA TRP A 106 -11.77 -12.02 -0.74
C TRP A 106 -12.44 -10.65 -0.89
N VAL A 107 -12.08 -9.69 -0.03
CA VAL A 107 -12.68 -8.34 -0.03
C VAL A 107 -12.17 -7.58 -1.26
N ASN A 108 -13.11 -6.97 -2.01
CA ASN A 108 -12.79 -5.98 -3.03
C ASN A 108 -12.33 -4.69 -2.33
N LEU A 109 -11.11 -4.27 -2.62
CA LEU A 109 -10.43 -3.13 -2.02
C LEU A 109 -10.61 -1.85 -2.83
N ALA A 110 -10.58 -1.96 -4.17
CA ALA A 110 -10.63 -0.82 -5.05
C ALA A 110 -11.00 -1.25 -6.47
N SER A 111 -11.74 -0.40 -7.18
CA SER A 111 -11.90 -0.51 -8.63
C SER A 111 -11.02 0.55 -9.28
N VAL A 112 -9.98 0.11 -9.97
CA VAL A 112 -8.94 0.96 -10.56
C VAL A 112 -9.34 1.30 -12.00
N PRO A 113 -9.68 2.56 -12.32
CA PRO A 113 -9.96 2.94 -13.70
C PRO A 113 -8.67 2.98 -14.52
N ILE A 114 -8.72 2.44 -15.73
CA ILE A 114 -7.61 2.50 -16.67
C ILE A 114 -7.75 3.78 -17.50
N PRO A 115 -6.72 4.64 -17.53
CA PRO A 115 -6.75 5.84 -18.36
C PRO A 115 -7.03 5.47 -19.83
N ARG A 116 -7.90 6.25 -20.51
CA ARG A 116 -8.33 5.94 -21.88
C ARG A 116 -7.17 5.78 -22.86
N SER A 117 -6.12 6.59 -22.71
CA SER A 117 -4.90 6.47 -23.53
C SER A 117 -4.26 5.10 -23.39
N ILE A 118 -4.10 4.63 -22.16
CA ILE A 118 -3.53 3.32 -21.83
C ILE A 118 -4.44 2.19 -22.31
N TYR A 119 -5.77 2.33 -22.14
CA TYR A 119 -6.74 1.37 -22.63
C TYR A 119 -6.59 1.11 -24.15
N TRP A 120 -6.50 2.17 -24.94
CA TRP A 120 -6.33 2.04 -26.40
C TRP A 120 -4.97 1.47 -26.77
N GLN A 121 -3.89 1.88 -26.09
CA GLN A 121 -2.57 1.30 -26.30
C GLN A 121 -2.56 -0.20 -25.98
N HIS A 122 -3.14 -0.60 -24.86
CA HIS A 122 -3.28 -2.01 -24.49
C HIS A 122 -4.08 -2.80 -25.53
N LEU A 123 -5.15 -2.22 -26.07
CA LEU A 123 -5.99 -2.88 -27.08
C LEU A 123 -5.28 -3.03 -28.43
N ILE A 124 -4.51 -2.02 -28.86
CA ILE A 124 -3.90 -1.97 -30.20
C ILE A 124 -2.53 -2.67 -30.22
N THR A 125 -1.65 -2.36 -29.26
CA THR A 125 -0.27 -2.85 -29.23
C THR A 125 -0.05 -3.97 -28.21
N GLY A 126 -1.00 -4.22 -27.31
CA GLY A 126 -0.80 -5.14 -26.19
C GLY A 126 0.16 -4.60 -25.12
N SER A 127 0.46 -3.30 -25.14
CA SER A 127 1.29 -2.66 -24.12
C SER A 127 0.54 -2.56 -22.78
N TYR A 128 1.24 -2.31 -21.67
CA TYR A 128 0.62 -2.19 -20.34
C TYR A 128 -0.19 -3.42 -19.92
N ASP A 129 0.35 -4.61 -20.13
CA ASP A 129 -0.31 -5.87 -19.81
C ASP A 129 -0.46 -6.14 -18.30
N GLN A 130 0.32 -5.42 -17.49
CA GLN A 130 0.40 -5.62 -16.05
C GLN A 130 0.19 -4.30 -15.30
N LEU A 131 -0.66 -4.34 -14.28
CA LEU A 131 -0.77 -3.33 -13.25
C LEU A 131 0.18 -3.67 -12.10
N TYR A 132 1.04 -2.73 -11.74
CA TYR A 132 1.90 -2.83 -10.57
C TYR A 132 1.19 -2.21 -9.37
N ILE A 133 0.99 -2.99 -8.32
CA ILE A 133 0.27 -2.56 -7.13
C ILE A 133 1.30 -2.32 -6.03
N VAL A 134 1.37 -1.10 -5.53
CA VAL A 134 2.27 -0.71 -4.44
C VAL A 134 1.47 -0.65 -3.15
N SER A 135 1.74 -1.58 -2.25
CA SER A 135 1.07 -1.69 -0.95
C SER A 135 2.08 -1.56 0.19
N PRO A 136 1.67 -1.17 1.40
CA PRO A 136 2.51 -1.37 2.58
C PRO A 136 2.81 -2.86 2.81
N GLN A 137 3.97 -3.16 3.40
CA GLN A 137 4.45 -4.51 3.74
C GLN A 137 3.71 -5.05 4.98
N SER A 138 3.33 -4.17 5.90
CA SER A 138 2.42 -4.51 6.99
C SER A 138 1.05 -4.80 6.41
N SER A 139 0.63 -6.07 6.46
CA SER A 139 -0.76 -6.44 6.23
C SER A 139 -1.66 -5.53 7.07
N PRO A 140 -2.79 -5.03 6.54
CA PRO A 140 -3.74 -4.27 7.33
C PRO A 140 -4.49 -5.24 8.27
N GLU A 141 -3.80 -5.76 9.27
CA GLU A 141 -4.47 -6.18 10.50
C GLU A 141 -4.85 -4.89 11.22
N ASN A 142 -6.12 -4.49 11.09
CA ASN A 142 -6.76 -3.40 11.82
C ASN A 142 -6.06 -2.02 11.75
N SER A 143 -6.44 -1.19 10.78
CA SER A 143 -6.66 0.23 11.07
C SER A 143 -8.12 0.55 10.85
N ILE A 144 -8.87 0.32 11.92
CA ILE A 144 -10.11 1.01 12.24
C ILE A 144 -9.85 2.50 11.99
N TYR A 145 -10.60 3.09 11.05
CA TYR A 145 -10.95 4.51 11.00
C TYR A 145 -9.94 5.50 11.62
N GLU A 146 -8.99 6.01 10.83
CA GLU A 146 -8.58 7.41 10.99
C GLU A 146 -9.49 8.28 10.11
N GLY A 147 -10.78 8.24 10.42
CA GLY A 147 -11.75 9.22 9.97
C GLY A 147 -12.11 10.06 11.18
N ASP A 148 -11.55 11.26 11.22
CA ASP A 148 -11.94 12.42 12.05
C ASP A 148 -12.37 12.14 13.50
N SER A 149 -11.54 12.60 14.44
CA SER A 149 -11.86 12.65 15.86
C SER A 149 -13.11 13.49 16.13
N ARG A 150 -14.27 12.84 16.26
CA ARG A 150 -15.39 13.34 17.07
C ARG A 150 -15.86 12.25 18.02
N LYS A 151 -15.25 12.27 19.19
CA LYS A 151 -15.74 11.55 20.37
C LYS A 151 -17.08 12.17 20.77
N VAL A 152 -18.17 11.65 20.23
CA VAL A 152 -19.50 11.94 20.76
C VAL A 152 -19.78 10.81 21.75
N SER A 153 -19.52 11.09 23.02
CA SER A 153 -19.97 10.22 24.11
C SER A 153 -21.50 10.04 23.99
N PRO A 154 -22.03 8.80 23.97
CA PRO A 154 -23.46 8.60 24.15
C PRO A 154 -23.81 8.93 25.61
N SER A 155 -24.25 10.16 25.86
CA SER A 155 -24.80 10.58 27.14
C SER A 155 -26.32 10.58 27.06
N SER A 156 -26.94 9.54 27.65
CA SER A 156 -28.31 9.48 28.22
C SER A 156 -29.49 9.62 27.21
N THR A 157 -30.67 9.03 27.37
CA THR A 157 -31.35 8.44 28.53
C THR A 157 -32.38 7.43 28.01
N TRP A 158 -32.51 6.28 28.67
CA TRP A 158 -33.68 5.40 28.50
C TRP A 158 -34.96 6.18 28.83
N GLU A 159 -35.90 6.19 27.88
CA GLU A 159 -37.30 6.47 28.18
C GLU A 159 -37.81 5.42 29.19
N TYR A 160 -38.07 5.83 30.42
CA TYR A 160 -39.00 5.10 31.28
C TYR A 160 -40.34 5.82 31.27
N ARG A 161 -41.24 5.22 30.50
CA ARG A 161 -42.66 5.49 30.44
C ARG A 161 -43.28 5.06 31.78
N SER A 162 -43.76 6.01 32.58
CA SER A 162 -44.76 5.74 33.61
C SER A 162 -45.88 6.76 33.49
N GLN A 163 -47.01 6.21 33.05
CA GLN A 163 -48.35 6.78 33.01
C GLN A 163 -48.97 6.59 34.40
N GLU A 164 -50.01 7.37 34.74
CA GLU A 164 -50.88 7.30 35.96
C GLU A 164 -50.40 8.17 37.16
N ASP A 165 -51.20 8.93 37.91
CA ASP A 165 -52.60 9.39 37.87
C ASP A 165 -52.76 10.52 38.93
N THR A 166 -53.92 11.17 38.97
CA THR A 166 -54.53 12.01 40.03
C THR A 166 -54.39 13.54 40.00
N SER A 167 -55.39 14.16 39.37
CA SER A 167 -56.45 14.96 40.04
C SER A 167 -56.05 15.80 41.27
N LEU A 168 -56.08 17.13 41.14
CA LEU A 168 -56.95 18.03 41.92
C LEU A 168 -56.72 19.50 41.52
N GLY A 169 -57.82 20.23 41.42
CA GLY A 169 -57.94 21.45 40.64
C GLY A 169 -57.49 22.74 41.31
N ALA A 170 -57.57 23.82 40.54
CA ALA A 170 -58.11 25.11 40.96
C ALA A 170 -58.28 25.98 39.71
N THR A 171 -59.52 26.09 39.24
CA THR A 171 -59.95 27.14 38.33
C THR A 171 -59.90 28.48 39.08
N LYS A 172 -59.33 29.52 38.48
CA LYS A 172 -59.84 30.87 38.71
C LYS A 172 -59.68 31.74 37.46
N ALA A 173 -60.81 32.31 37.11
CA ALA A 173 -61.15 32.99 35.88
C ALA A 173 -60.79 34.48 35.86
N SER A 174 -61.09 35.09 34.71
CA SER A 174 -61.43 36.50 34.49
C SER A 174 -60.24 37.48 34.42
N HIS A 175 -60.19 38.47 33.54
CA HIS A 175 -61.13 38.95 32.52
C HIS A 175 -60.36 39.79 31.49
N ARG A 176 -61.07 40.12 30.42
CA ARG A 176 -60.67 40.80 29.18
C ARG A 176 -60.70 42.34 29.31
N LEU A 177 -59.83 42.96 28.48
CA LEU A 177 -59.81 44.33 27.88
C LEU A 177 -59.23 45.52 28.67
N LEU A 178 -58.42 46.28 27.90
CA LEU A 178 -58.12 47.73 27.89
C LEU A 178 -58.17 48.50 29.21
#